data_AF-A0A401QDU5-F1
#
_entry.id   AF-A0A401QDU5-F1
#
_cell.length_a   1.000
_cell.length_b   1.000
_cell.length_c   1.000
_cell.angle_alpha   90.00
_cell.angle_beta   90.00
_cell.angle_gamma   90.00
#
_symmetry.space_group_name_H-M   'P 1'
#
loop_
_entity.id
_entity.type
_entity.pdbx_description
1 polymer ?
#
loop_
_entity_poly.entity_id
_entity_poly.type
_entity_poly.pdbx_seq_one_letter_code
_entity_poly.pdbx_strand_id
1 'polypeptide(L)'
;FSPPPPSTACLLLSEKVNYERVRDYCLKVLARQASNTKALYRVGVALYNIGDYDQALHYLSEAAKLCPDDPHVKRYLQETGRRLCQYHQKERMMYKGMFAK
;
A
#
# COMPACT_ATOMS: atom_id res chain seq x y z
N PHE A 1 -19.05 33.56 -9.89
CA PHE A 1 -18.09 33.50 -8.79
C PHE A 1 -17.81 32.03 -8.49
N SER A 2 -16.90 31.44 -9.24
CA SER A 2 -16.52 30.03 -9.09
C SER A 2 -15.45 29.94 -8.00
N PRO A 3 -15.59 29.05 -7.00
CA PRO A 3 -14.53 28.88 -6.01
C PRO A 3 -13.27 28.28 -6.69
N PRO A 4 -12.06 28.70 -6.29
CA PRO A 4 -10.82 28.11 -6.81
C PRO A 4 -10.70 26.64 -6.37
N PRO A 5 -9.98 25.79 -7.13
CA PRO A 5 -9.68 24.44 -6.68
C PRO A 5 -8.88 24.50 -5.38
N PRO A 6 -9.14 23.63 -4.39
CA PRO A 6 -8.38 23.63 -3.15
C PRO A 6 -6.91 23.32 -3.48
N SER A 7 -6.07 24.35 -3.35
CA SER A 7 -4.63 24.25 -3.42
C SER A 7 -4.16 23.12 -2.50
N THR A 8 -3.31 22.28 -3.06
CA THR A 8 -2.73 21.01 -2.57
C THR A 8 -1.96 21.07 -1.23
N ALA A 9 -2.12 22.12 -0.42
CA ALA A 9 -1.44 22.29 0.86
C ALA A 9 -2.31 21.93 2.08
N CYS A 10 -3.64 21.90 1.97
CA CYS A 10 -4.56 21.78 3.12
C CYS A 10 -5.22 20.40 3.27
N LEU A 11 -4.54 19.31 2.90
CA LEU A 11 -4.95 17.93 3.24
C LEU A 11 -4.11 17.33 4.39
N LEU A 12 -3.18 18.10 4.95
CA LEU A 12 -2.28 17.67 6.02
C LEU A 12 -2.93 17.55 7.41
N LEU A 13 -4.19 17.96 7.58
CA LEU A 13 -4.84 18.04 8.90
C LEU A 13 -6.13 17.23 9.02
N SER A 14 -6.22 16.06 8.38
CA SER A 14 -7.28 15.10 8.67
C SER A 14 -6.68 13.88 9.37
N GLU A 15 -6.81 13.87 10.71
CA GLU A 15 -6.31 12.88 11.69
C GLU A 15 -6.74 11.42 11.49
N LYS A 16 -7.39 11.09 10.38
CA LYS A 16 -7.41 9.73 9.86
C LYS A 16 -6.67 9.77 8.54
N VAL A 17 -5.41 9.34 8.55
CA VAL A 17 -4.66 9.11 7.31
C VAL A 17 -5.52 8.20 6.44
N ASN A 18 -6.24 8.80 5.50
CA ASN A 18 -7.15 8.08 4.61
C ASN A 18 -6.26 7.38 3.59
N TYR A 19 -5.75 6.21 3.98
CA TYR A 19 -4.89 5.39 3.14
C TYR A 19 -5.53 5.08 1.78
N GLU A 20 -6.87 5.00 1.73
CA GLU A 20 -7.61 4.88 0.48
C GLU A 20 -7.44 6.08 -0.47
N ARG A 21 -7.44 7.31 0.06
CA ARG A 21 -7.15 8.50 -0.75
C ARG A 21 -5.68 8.56 -1.15
N VAL A 22 -4.78 8.14 -0.26
CA VAL A 22 -3.35 8.05 -0.57
C VAL A 22 -3.13 7.07 -1.73
N ARG A 23 -3.78 5.90 -1.69
CA ARG A 23 -3.78 4.93 -2.78
C ARG A 23 -4.25 5.57 -4.09
N ASP A 24 -5.44 6.17 -4.10
CA ASP A 24 -6.02 6.77 -5.31
C ASP A 24 -5.13 7.88 -5.90
N TYR A 25 -4.59 8.74 -5.04
CA TYR A 25 -3.67 9.78 -5.45
C TYR A 25 -2.38 9.21 -6.04
N CYS A 26 -1.78 8.21 -5.39
CA CYS A 26 -0.57 7.57 -5.90
C CYS A 26 -0.82 6.87 -7.24
N LEU A 27 -1.97 6.21 -7.43
CA LEU A 27 -2.34 5.60 -8.72
C LEU A 27 -2.46 6.64 -9.84
N LYS A 28 -3.06 7.81 -9.56
CA LYS A 28 -3.10 8.92 -10.53
C LYS A 28 -1.73 9.45 -10.88
N VAL A 29 -0.82 9.50 -9.91
CA VAL A 29 0.59 9.87 -10.15
C VAL A 29 1.28 8.80 -11.00
N LEU A 30 1.08 7.52 -10.71
CA LEU A 30 1.64 6.40 -11.48
C LEU A 30 1.11 6.38 -12.91
N ALA A 31 -0.14 6.77 -13.14
CA ALA A 31 -0.66 6.92 -14.50
C ALA A 31 0.09 7.98 -15.33
N ARG A 32 0.69 9.00 -14.67
CA ARG A 32 1.52 10.02 -15.33
C ARG A 32 3.01 9.71 -15.27
N GLN A 33 3.44 9.04 -14.22
CA GLN A 33 4.83 8.70 -13.91
C GLN A 33 4.90 7.24 -13.45
N ALA A 34 4.77 6.32 -14.41
CA ALA A 34 4.70 4.89 -14.14
C ALA A 34 5.93 4.35 -13.39
N SER A 35 7.09 5.00 -13.56
CA SER A 35 8.37 4.57 -12.98
C SER A 35 8.77 5.35 -11.72
N ASN A 36 7.83 5.99 -11.02
CA ASN A 36 8.16 6.74 -9.81
C ASN A 36 8.19 5.82 -8.58
N THR A 37 9.40 5.40 -8.18
CA THR A 37 9.63 4.55 -7.01
C THR A 37 9.01 5.09 -5.73
N LYS A 38 9.03 6.42 -5.51
CA LYS A 38 8.44 7.05 -4.33
C LYS A 38 6.92 6.88 -4.29
N ALA A 39 6.26 6.96 -5.45
CA ALA A 39 4.82 6.76 -5.55
C ALA A 39 4.44 5.28 -5.33
N LEU A 40 5.19 4.35 -5.93
CA LEU A 40 5.02 2.90 -5.72
C LEU A 40 5.19 2.51 -4.24
N TYR A 41 6.21 3.04 -3.58
CA TYR A 41 6.42 2.82 -2.16
C TYR A 41 5.26 3.37 -1.33
N ARG A 42 4.80 4.61 -1.60
CA ARG A 42 3.69 5.23 -0.87
C ARG A 42 2.37 4.48 -1.03
N VAL A 43 2.04 3.99 -2.24
CA VAL A 43 0.84 3.18 -2.45
C VAL A 43 0.95 1.82 -1.75
N GLY A 44 2.12 1.18 -1.78
CA GLY A 44 2.36 -0.06 -1.08
C GLY A 44 2.17 0.06 0.43
N VAL A 45 2.72 1.12 1.04
CA VAL A 45 2.53 1.40 2.47
C VAL A 45 1.06 1.74 2.78
N ALA A 46 0.37 2.47 1.90
CA ALA A 46 -1.04 2.76 2.08
C ALA A 46 -1.88 1.48 2.09
N LEU A 47 -1.68 0.60 1.11
CA LEU A 47 -2.36 -0.70 1.01
C LEU A 47 -2.07 -1.60 2.22
N TYR A 48 -0.81 -1.60 2.69
CA TYR A 48 -0.44 -2.30 3.91
C TYR A 48 -1.27 -1.85 5.12
N ASN A 49 -1.52 -0.55 5.25
CA ASN A 49 -2.34 -0.02 6.35
C ASN A 49 -3.85 -0.21 6.14
N ILE A 50 -4.30 -0.35 4.88
CA ILE A 50 -5.69 -0.74 4.55
C ILE A 50 -5.94 -2.21 4.95
N GLY A 51 -4.88 -3.03 5.03
CA GLY A 51 -4.96 -4.48 5.26
C GLY A 51 -4.90 -5.28 3.96
N ASP A 52 -4.71 -4.61 2.83
CA ASP A 52 -4.63 -5.19 1.49
C ASP A 52 -3.17 -5.59 1.19
N TYR A 53 -2.71 -6.61 1.92
CA TYR A 53 -1.30 -7.01 1.89
C TYR A 53 -0.86 -7.59 0.54
N ASP A 54 -1.79 -8.17 -0.24
CA ASP A 54 -1.50 -8.76 -1.55
C ASP A 54 -1.09 -7.67 -2.56
N GLN A 55 -1.94 -6.65 -2.73
CA GLN A 55 -1.62 -5.51 -3.57
C GLN A 55 -0.40 -4.73 -3.04
N ALA A 56 -0.28 -4.56 -1.71
CA ALA A 56 0.87 -3.90 -1.11
C ALA A 56 2.19 -4.56 -1.53
N LEU A 57 2.25 -5.89 -1.52
CA LEU A 57 3.42 -6.67 -1.91
C LEU A 57 3.73 -6.49 -3.40
N HIS A 58 2.70 -6.47 -4.25
CA HIS A 58 2.85 -6.21 -5.69
C HIS A 58 3.53 -4.85 -5.96
N TYR A 59 3.00 -3.75 -5.41
CA TYR A 59 3.57 -2.42 -5.63
C TYR A 59 4.96 -2.24 -5.00
N LEU A 60 5.18 -2.83 -3.82
CA LEU A 60 6.51 -2.83 -3.19
C LEU A 60 7.52 -3.65 -4.00
N SER A 61 7.09 -4.72 -4.67
CA SER A 61 7.95 -5.50 -5.57
C SER A 61 8.34 -4.70 -6.80
N GLU A 62 7.40 -3.99 -7.41
CA GLU A 62 7.72 -3.08 -8.53
C GLU A 62 8.68 -1.96 -8.09
N ALA A 63 8.47 -1.39 -6.90
CA ALA A 63 9.41 -0.42 -6.33
C ALA A 63 10.82 -1.03 -6.13
N ALA A 64 10.90 -2.28 -5.67
CA ALA A 64 12.15 -3.00 -5.47
C ALA A 64 12.86 -3.33 -6.79
N LYS A 65 12.10 -3.55 -7.89
CA LYS A 65 12.69 -3.75 -9.23
C LYS A 65 13.32 -2.47 -9.76
N LEU A 66 12.70 -1.31 -9.50
CA LEU A 66 13.22 -0.01 -9.94
C LEU A 66 14.41 0.47 -9.09
N CYS A 67 14.33 0.27 -7.77
CA CYS A 67 15.41 0.60 -6.84
C CYS A 67 15.72 -0.58 -5.93
N PRO A 68 16.42 -1.61 -6.43
CA PRO A 68 16.83 -2.75 -5.63
C PRO A 68 17.85 -2.38 -4.54
N ASP A 69 18.49 -1.22 -4.67
CA ASP A 69 19.46 -0.71 -3.71
C ASP A 69 18.81 -0.10 -2.47
N ASP A 70 17.50 0.23 -2.52
CA ASP A 70 16.84 0.89 -1.39
C ASP A 70 16.52 -0.11 -0.25
N PRO A 71 17.14 0.05 0.93
CA PRO A 71 16.94 -0.86 2.05
C PRO A 71 15.56 -0.72 2.68
N HIS A 72 14.89 0.45 2.56
CA HIS A 72 13.56 0.65 3.10
C HIS A 72 12.53 -0.15 2.30
N VAL A 73 12.61 -0.13 0.97
CA VAL A 73 11.71 -0.90 0.10
C VAL A 73 11.86 -2.40 0.37
N LYS A 74 13.10 -2.90 0.44
CA LYS A 74 13.37 -4.31 0.79
C LYS A 74 12.80 -4.70 2.14
N ARG A 75 12.98 -3.87 3.16
CA ARG A 75 12.45 -4.12 4.51
C ARG A 75 10.92 -4.16 4.52
N TYR A 76 10.25 -3.22 3.86
CA TYR A 76 8.79 -3.20 3.78
C TYR A 76 8.23 -4.38 2.98
N LEU A 77 8.91 -4.80 1.91
CA LEU A 77 8.50 -5.97 1.13
C LEU A 77 8.55 -7.25 1.98
N GLN A 78 9.62 -7.45 2.75
CA GLN A 78 9.73 -8.58 3.66
C GLN A 78 8.67 -8.56 4.77
N GLU A 79 8.46 -7.41 5.42
CA GLU A 79 7.46 -7.27 6.48
C GLU A 79 6.04 -7.54 5.95
N THR A 80 5.72 -7.00 4.77
CA THR A 80 4.42 -7.19 4.11
C THR A 80 4.20 -8.66 3.75
N GLY A 81 5.19 -9.35 3.20
CA GLY A 81 5.11 -10.78 2.91
C GLY A 81 4.91 -11.63 4.17
N ARG A 82 5.59 -11.29 5.28
CA ARG A 82 5.43 -11.99 6.55
C ARG A 82 4.03 -11.82 7.14
N ARG A 83 3.45 -10.63 6.98
CA ARG A 83 2.07 -10.30 7.39
C ARG A 83 1.03 -11.04 6.54
N LEU A 84 1.20 -11.03 5.21
CA LEU A 84 0.32 -11.74 4.28
C LEU A 84 0.30 -13.26 4.55
N CYS A 85 1.47 -13.86 4.75
CA CYS A 85 1.58 -15.29 5.07
C CYS A 85 0.87 -15.64 6.39
N GLN A 86 1.02 -14.80 7.42
CA GLN A 86 0.33 -15.00 8.70
C GLN A 86 -1.19 -14.84 8.56
N TYR A 87 -1.64 -13.87 7.77
CA TYR A 87 -3.06 -13.65 7.50
C TYR A 87 -3.69 -14.90 6.87
N HIS A 88 -3.14 -15.37 5.76
CA HIS A 88 -3.62 -16.59 5.09
C HIS A 88 -3.51 -17.85 5.95
N GLN A 89 -2.45 -17.97 6.77
CA GLN A 89 -2.30 -19.12 7.65
C GLN A 89 -3.38 -19.13 8.73
N LYS A 90 -3.69 -17.97 9.35
CA LYS A 90 -4.77 -17.85 10.34
C LYS A 90 -6.13 -18.16 9.73
N GLU A 91 -6.41 -17.62 8.55
CA GLU A 91 -7.64 -17.93 7.82
C GLU A 91 -7.77 -19.45 7.59
N ARG A 92 -6.74 -20.09 7.03
CA ARG A 92 -6.76 -21.55 6.78
C ARG A 92 -6.96 -22.38 8.04
N MET A 93 -6.36 -21.99 9.16
CA MET A 93 -6.53 -22.66 10.45
C MET A 93 -7.96 -22.51 10.99
N MET A 94 -8.55 -21.31 10.89
CA MET A 94 -9.95 -21.06 11.26
C MET A 94 -10.91 -21.87 10.40
N TYR A 95 -10.76 -21.85 9.07
CA TYR A 95 -11.64 -22.59 8.16
C TYR A 95 -11.50 -24.11 8.31
N LYS A 96 -10.29 -24.64 8.57
CA LYS A 96 -10.10 -26.06 8.89
C LYS A 96 -10.78 -26.49 10.19
N GLY A 97 -10.78 -25.64 11.21
CA GLY A 97 -11.45 -25.94 12.49
C GLY A 97 -12.98 -25.95 12.39
N MET A 98 -13.54 -25.18 11.44
CA MET A 98 -14.99 -25.08 11.22
C MET A 98 -15.57 -26.30 10.48
N PHE A 99 -14.76 -27.03 9.72
CA PHE A 99 -15.14 -28.26 9.00
C PHE A 99 -14.81 -29.56 9.74
N ALA A 100 -14.20 -29.49 10.93
CA ALA A 100 -13.78 -30.66 11.70
C ALA A 100 -14.85 -31.15 12.72
N LYS A 101 -16.13 -30.83 12.51
CA LYS A 101 -17.23 -31.27 13.39
C LYS A 101 -18.33 -31.99 12.63
#